data_AF-A0A6L4AJD8-F1
#
_entry.id   AF-A0A6L4AJD8-F1
#
_cell.length_a   1.000
_cell.length_b   1.000
_cell.length_c   1.000
_cell.angle_alpha   90.00
_cell.angle_beta   90.00
_cell.angle_gamma   90.00
#
_symmetry.space_group_name_H-M   'P 1'
#
loop_
_entity.id
_entity.type
_entity.pdbx_description
1 polymer ?
#
loop_
_entity_poly.entity_id
_entity_poly.type
_entity_poly.pdbx_seq_one_letter_code
_entity_poly.pdbx_strand_id
1 'polypeptide(L)'
;SGVVMGDVSAIDLSEDNLAVLTLRIDKRVKVPADSIASVKSQGIIGDKYIQLSLGGDEEILAEGGLVTETESAIDIESLISKFAFGSAK
;
A
#
# COMPACT_ATOMS: atom_id res chain seq x y z
N SER A 1 12.48 7.92 -4.37
CA SER A 1 11.31 7.02 -4.44
C SER A 1 11.39 6.24 -5.73
N GLY A 2 11.24 4.91 -5.71
CA GLY A 2 11.27 4.08 -6.92
C GLY A 2 12.36 3.01 -6.99
N VAL A 3 13.08 2.76 -5.88
CA VAL A 3 13.97 1.60 -5.78
C VAL A 3 13.15 0.44 -5.23
N VAL A 4 13.20 -0.72 -5.89
CA VAL A 4 12.58 -1.95 -5.41
C VAL A 4 13.40 -2.47 -4.23
N MET A 5 12.77 -2.55 -3.06
CA MET A 5 13.42 -2.96 -1.81
C MET A 5 12.78 -4.20 -1.19
N GLY A 6 11.95 -4.93 -1.94
CA GLY A 6 11.20 -6.07 -1.40
C GLY A 6 10.13 -6.59 -2.36
N ASP A 7 9.32 -7.52 -1.86
CA ASP A 7 8.23 -8.17 -2.58
C ASP A 7 7.03 -8.49 -1.66
N VAL A 8 5.87 -8.73 -2.26
CA VAL A 8 4.69 -9.26 -1.54
C VAL A 8 4.80 -10.78 -1.53
N SER A 9 4.99 -11.34 -0.34
CA SER A 9 5.24 -12.78 -0.17
C SER A 9 3.99 -13.62 0.04
N ALA A 10 2.91 -13.01 0.56
CA ALA A 10 1.61 -13.64 0.73
C ALA A 10 0.50 -12.59 0.70
N ILE A 11 -0.69 -13.04 0.29
CA ILE A 11 -1.93 -12.27 0.30
C ILE A 11 -3.00 -13.18 0.87
N ASP A 12 -3.59 -12.76 1.99
CA ASP A 12 -4.58 -13.52 2.73
C ASP A 12 -5.83 -12.66 2.97
N LEU A 13 -6.96 -13.32 3.26
CA LEU A 13 -8.19 -12.66 3.67
C LEU A 13 -8.37 -12.88 5.18
N SER A 14 -8.44 -11.80 5.96
CA SER A 14 -8.70 -11.89 7.40
C SER A 14 -10.15 -12.30 7.68
N GLU A 15 -10.42 -12.70 8.93
CA GLU A 15 -11.78 -13.00 9.40
C GLU A 15 -12.75 -11.81 9.26
N ASP A 16 -12.22 -10.59 9.28
CA ASP A 16 -12.97 -9.34 9.08
C ASP A 16 -13.19 -9.00 7.59
N ASN A 17 -12.87 -9.91 6.67
CA ASN A 17 -12.92 -9.71 5.22
C ASN A 17 -12.00 -8.59 4.71
N LEU A 18 -10.86 -8.37 5.38
CA LEU A 18 -9.83 -7.44 4.92
C LEU A 18 -8.69 -8.20 4.24
N ALA A 19 -8.19 -7.67 3.13
CA ALA A 19 -6.99 -8.21 2.51
C ALA A 19 -5.77 -7.87 3.36
N VAL A 20 -4.99 -8.89 3.76
CA VAL A 20 -3.76 -8.75 4.54
C VAL A 20 -2.60 -9.18 3.66
N LEU A 21 -1.59 -8.31 3.55
CA LEU A 21 -0.39 -8.57 2.74
C LEU A 21 0.80 -8.82 3.66
N THR A 22 1.53 -9.91 3.41
CA THR A 22 2.82 -10.14 4.06
C THR A 22 3.94 -9.62 3.18
N LEU A 23 4.60 -8.54 3.62
CA LEU A 23 5.69 -7.90 2.88
C LEU A 23 7.03 -8.50 3.30
N ARG A 24 7.86 -8.84 2.30
CA ARG A 24 9.27 -9.15 2.53
C ARG A 24 10.10 -7.94 2.12
N ILE A 25 10.79 -7.34 3.08
CA ILE A 25 11.56 -6.11 2.89
C ILE A 25 13.04 -6.39 3.13
N ASP A 26 13.91 -5.78 2.32
CA ASP A 26 15.36 -5.83 2.50
C ASP A 26 15.77 -5.29 3.87
N LYS A 27 16.58 -6.06 4.60
CA LYS A 27 17.02 -5.76 5.98
C LYS A 27 17.78 -4.43 6.12
N ARG A 28 18.25 -3.85 5.02
CA ARG A 28 18.91 -2.53 5.00
C ARG A 28 17.92 -1.38 5.17
N VAL A 29 16.63 -1.61 4.94
CA VAL A 29 15.58 -0.61 5.13
C VAL A 29 15.10 -0.65 6.57
N LYS A 30 15.23 0.49 7.26
CA LYS A 30 14.56 0.70 8.54
C LYS A 30 13.16 1.22 8.25
N VAL A 31 12.14 0.59 8.82
CA VAL A 31 10.74 0.97 8.63
C VAL A 31 10.23 1.57 9.94
N PRO A 32 10.16 2.91 10.07
CA PRO A 32 9.52 3.56 11.21
C PRO A 32 8.08 3.09 11.43
N ALA A 33 7.62 3.09 12.68
CA ALA A 33 6.28 2.66 13.06
C ALA A 33 5.15 3.47 12.40
N ASP A 34 5.42 4.75 12.10
CA ASP A 34 4.52 5.68 11.40
C ASP A 34 4.64 5.61 9.86
N SER A 35 5.29 4.58 9.31
CA SER A 35 5.38 4.40 7.86
C SER A 35 4.02 4.08 7.25
N ILE A 36 3.81 4.56 6.02
CA ILE A 36 2.55 4.38 5.29
C ILE A 36 2.77 3.41 4.12
N ALA A 37 1.93 2.38 4.03
CA ALA A 37 1.90 1.46 2.89
C ALA A 37 0.72 1.79 1.95
N SER A 38 1.05 2.23 0.73
CA SER A 38 0.05 2.62 -0.26
C SER A 38 0.03 1.66 -1.44
N VAL A 39 -1.15 1.22 -1.87
CA VAL A 39 -1.30 0.51 -3.15
C VAL A 39 -1.31 1.52 -4.28
N LYS A 40 -0.30 1.48 -5.15
CA LYS A 40 -0.18 2.35 -6.34
C LYS A 40 -0.19 1.50 -7.61
N SER A 41 -0.50 2.13 -8.74
CA SER A 41 -0.40 1.53 -10.08
C SER A 41 0.75 2.18 -10.84
N GLN A 42 1.49 1.40 -11.62
CA GLN A 42 2.48 1.94 -12.53
C GLN A 42 1.80 2.59 -13.75
N GLY A 43 1.51 3.88 -13.64
CA GLY A 43 0.71 4.58 -14.65
C GLY A 43 -0.76 4.11 -14.64
N ILE A 44 -1.42 4.17 -15.81
CA ILE A 44 -2.85 3.86 -15.93
C ILE A 44 -3.10 2.35 -16.08
N ILE A 45 -2.19 1.63 -16.74
CA ILE A 45 -2.41 0.23 -17.20
C ILE A 45 -1.36 -0.73 -16.62
N GLY A 46 -0.32 -0.21 -15.95
CA GLY A 46 0.73 -1.05 -15.40
C GLY A 46 0.32 -1.78 -14.12
N ASP A 47 1.22 -2.67 -13.71
CA ASP A 47 1.04 -3.48 -12.51
C ASP A 47 0.88 -2.62 -11.25
N LYS A 48 0.18 -3.19 -10.27
CA LYS A 48 0.09 -2.60 -8.93
C LYS A 48 1.34 -2.93 -8.13
N TYR A 49 1.78 -1.99 -7.32
CA TYR A 49 2.87 -2.17 -6.38
C TYR A 49 2.55 -1.50 -5.05
N ILE A 50 3.22 -1.95 -4.00
CA ILE A 50 3.15 -1.31 -2.69
C ILE A 50 4.25 -0.26 -2.61
N GLN A 51 3.84 1.00 -2.44
CA GLN A 51 4.74 2.08 -2.10
C GLN A 51 4.81 2.18 -0.58
N LEU A 52 6.01 2.04 -0.02
CA LEU A 52 6.25 2.31 1.39
C LEU A 52 6.84 3.72 1.54
N SER A 53 6.11 4.60 2.20
CA SER A 53 6.61 5.92 2.61
C SER A 53 7.12 5.82 4.04
N LEU A 54 8.42 6.00 4.22
CA LEU A 54 9.04 5.97 5.53
C LEU A 54 8.64 7.24 6.29
N GLY A 55 8.13 7.07 7.50
CA GLY A 55 7.85 8.16 8.41
C GLY A 55 9.09 8.63 9.17
N GLY A 56 8.88 9.23 10.33
CA GLY A 56 9.93 9.85 11.15
C GLY A 56 10.00 9.32 12.57
N ASP A 57 9.22 8.30 12.93
CA ASP A 57 9.24 7.73 14.27
C ASP A 57 10.62 7.13 14.63
N GLU A 58 10.99 7.24 15.90
CA GLU A 58 12.20 6.60 16.43
C GLU A 58 12.01 5.09 16.57
N GLU A 59 10.76 4.65 16.78
CA GLU A 59 10.42 3.24 16.82
C GLU A 59 10.47 2.62 15.42
N ILE A 60 11.24 1.55 15.28
CA ILE A 60 11.38 0.79 14.03
C ILE A 60 10.63 -0.53 14.15
N LEU A 61 9.79 -0.84 13.17
CA LEU A 61 9.08 -2.10 13.09
C LEU A 61 10.07 -3.28 13.03
N ALA A 62 9.85 -4.24 13.92
CA ALA A 62 10.57 -5.50 13.92
C ALA A 62 10.00 -6.47 12.86
N GLU A 63 10.68 -7.59 12.64
CA GLU A 63 10.16 -8.68 11.82
C GLU A 63 8.81 -9.16 12.37
N GLY A 64 7.81 -9.30 11.50
CA GLY A 64 6.42 -9.58 11.88
C GLY A 64 5.65 -8.37 12.40
N GLY A 65 6.26 -7.18 12.41
CA GLY A 65 5.58 -5.92 12.74
C GLY A 65 4.48 -5.58 11.74
N LEU A 66 3.47 -4.85 12.22
CA LEU A 66 2.32 -4.44 11.42
C LEU A 66 2.44 -2.98 11.03
N VAL A 67 2.30 -2.70 9.74
CA VAL A 67 2.07 -1.33 9.25
C VAL A 67 0.60 -1.00 9.44
N THR A 68 0.29 -0.02 10.29
CA THR A 68 -1.11 0.36 10.58
C THR A 68 -1.65 1.39 9.59
N GLU A 69 -0.78 2.28 9.10
CA GLU A 69 -1.17 3.32 8.16
C GLU A 69 -1.14 2.77 6.72
N THR A 70 -2.33 2.63 6.13
CA THR A 70 -2.48 2.08 4.77
C THR A 70 -3.34 2.96 3.88
N GLU A 71 -3.00 3.01 2.59
CA GLU A 71 -3.79 3.70 1.57
C GLU A 71 -4.21 2.73 0.47
N SER A 72 -5.51 2.64 0.25
CA SER A 72 -6.07 1.86 -0.86
C SER A 72 -5.72 2.45 -2.22
N ALA A 73 -5.70 1.58 -3.23
CA ALA A 73 -5.60 2.05 -4.61
C ALA A 73 -6.82 2.86 -4.98
N ILE A 74 -6.60 3.90 -5.78
CA ILE A 74 -7.69 4.63 -6.44
C ILE A 74 -8.27 3.72 -7.53
N ASP A 75 -9.60 3.55 -7.48
CA ASP A 75 -10.36 2.91 -8.54
C ASP A 75 -10.65 3.93 -9.66
N ILE A 76 -9.91 3.82 -10.76
CA ILE A 76 -10.03 4.69 -11.94
C ILE A 76 -11.43 4.58 -12.56
N GLU A 77 -12.06 3.40 -12.54
CA GLU A 77 -13.41 3.21 -13.08
C GLU A 77 -14.41 4.03 -12.27
N SER A 78 -14.29 4.00 -10.94
CA SER A 78 -15.11 4.84 -10.05
C SER A 78 -14.93 6.33 -10.33
N LEU A 79 -13.71 6.78 -10.64
CA LEU A 79 -13.44 8.19 -10.97
C LEU A 79 -14.02 8.59 -12.32
N ILE A 80 -13.88 7.74 -13.34
CA ILE A 80 -14.45 7.98 -14.67
C ILE A 80 -15.98 8.02 -14.58
N SER A 81 -16.59 7.07 -13.85
CA SER A 81 -18.03 7.07 -13.58
C SER A 81 -18.47 8.35 -12.88
N LYS A 82 -17.79 8.76 -11.80
CA LYS A 82 -18.06 10.03 -11.11
C LYS A 82 -17.93 11.25 -12.01
N PHE A 83 -17.00 11.26 -12.96
CA PHE A 83 -16.82 12.36 -13.91
C PHE A 83 -17.90 12.35 -15.01
N ALA A 84 -18.14 11.20 -15.63
CA ALA A 84 -19.09 11.03 -16.74
C ALA A 84 -20.55 11.21 -16.29
N PHE A 85 -20.87 10.80 -15.06
CA PHE A 85 -22.20 10.91 -14.45
C PHE A 85 -22.26 12.00 -13.38
N GLY A 86 -21.26 12.89 -13.37
CA GLY A 86 -21.08 13.92 -12.35
C GLY A 86 -22.30 14.78 -12.16
N SER A 87 -22.98 14.60 -11.02
CA SER A 87 -24.12 15.38 -10.55
C SER A 87 -25.43 15.18 -11.33
N ALA A 88 -25.88 13.92 -11.52
CA ALA A 88 -27.30 13.69 -11.70
C ALA A 88 -28.02 13.86 -10.34
N LYS A 89 -28.41 15.11 -10.04
CA LYS A 89 -29.57 15.38 -9.21
C LYS A 89 -30.78 15.54 -10.11
#